data_AF-U3U307-F1
#
_entry.id   AF-U3U307-F1
#
_cell.length_a   1.000
_cell.length_b   1.000
_cell.length_c   1.000
_cell.angle_alpha   90.00
_cell.angle_beta   90.00
_cell.angle_gamma   90.00
#
_symmetry.space_group_name_H-M   'P 1'
#
loop_
_entity.id
_entity.type
_entity.pdbx_description
1 polymer ?
#
loop_
_entity_poly.entity_id
_entity_poly.type
_entity_poly.pdbx_seq_one_letter_code
_entity_poly.pdbx_strand_id
1 'polypeptide(L)'
;MAENLSDKFSRGELLNVNCPSREVLKRITSRWSVLLLMALRYMEEDGFIERIAYEVVPPHVEYRLTALGHEVEGQVIGLADWLESNVHRIIKAPQTA
;
A
#
# COMPACT_ATOMS: atom_id res chain seq x y z
N MET A 1 -15.01 -36.76 5.84
CA MET A 1 -14.83 -36.78 4.36
C MET A 1 -14.37 -35.38 4.00
N ALA A 2 -13.14 -35.24 3.48
CA ALA A 2 -12.45 -33.96 3.39
C ALA A 2 -13.26 -32.95 2.56
N GLU A 3 -13.75 -31.90 3.21
CA GLU A 3 -14.27 -30.71 2.53
C GLU A 3 -13.14 -30.16 1.65
N ASN A 4 -13.34 -30.21 0.33
CA ASN A 4 -12.34 -29.77 -0.62
C ASN A 4 -12.02 -28.29 -0.40
N LEU A 5 -10.73 -27.98 -0.23
CA LEU A 5 -10.17 -26.63 -0.08
C LEU A 5 -10.63 -25.65 -1.17
N SER A 6 -11.04 -26.18 -2.33
CA SER A 6 -11.58 -25.45 -3.48
C SER A 6 -12.92 -24.76 -3.18
N ASP A 7 -13.81 -25.36 -2.37
CA ASP A 7 -15.15 -24.79 -2.08
C ASP A 7 -15.08 -23.59 -1.13
N LYS A 8 -14.03 -23.54 -0.29
CA LYS A 8 -13.75 -22.37 0.55
C LYS A 8 -13.18 -21.19 -0.26
N PHE A 9 -12.53 -21.46 -1.39
CA PHE A 9 -12.04 -20.41 -2.30
C PHE A 9 -13.15 -19.73 -3.11
N SER A 10 -14.28 -20.40 -3.35
CA SER A 10 -15.42 -19.86 -4.11
C SER A 10 -16.16 -18.69 -3.45
N ARG A 11 -15.88 -18.36 -2.19
CA ARG A 11 -16.47 -17.18 -1.52
C ARG A 11 -15.81 -15.85 -1.89
N GLY A 12 -14.71 -15.87 -2.66
CA GLY A 12 -13.88 -14.69 -2.89
C GLY A 12 -13.30 -14.62 -4.29
N GLU A 13 -14.12 -14.81 -5.34
CA GLU A 13 -13.67 -14.51 -6.70
C GLU A 13 -13.50 -12.98 -6.89
N LEU A 14 -12.34 -12.47 -6.46
CA LEU A 14 -11.95 -11.06 -6.58
C LEU A 14 -11.94 -10.57 -8.04
N LEU A 15 -11.77 -11.48 -8.99
CA LEU A 15 -11.70 -11.20 -10.43
C LEU A 15 -13.05 -11.34 -11.14
N ASN A 16 -14.13 -11.74 -10.44
CA ASN A 16 -15.45 -11.83 -11.04
C ASN A 16 -15.96 -10.43 -11.43
N VAL A 17 -16.52 -10.30 -12.63
CA VAL A 17 -16.99 -9.02 -13.17
C VAL A 17 -18.06 -8.38 -12.27
N ASN A 18 -18.86 -9.21 -11.58
CA ASN A 18 -19.92 -8.81 -10.66
C ASN A 18 -19.49 -8.83 -9.18
N CYS A 19 -18.19 -8.77 -8.88
CA CYS A 19 -17.70 -8.82 -7.50
C CYS A 19 -18.13 -7.56 -6.70
N PRO A 20 -18.92 -7.69 -5.62
CA PRO A 20 -19.45 -6.55 -4.87
C PRO A 20 -18.35 -5.72 -4.19
N SER A 21 -17.21 -6.32 -3.86
CA SER A 21 -16.05 -5.61 -3.30
C SER A 21 -15.41 -4.64 -4.30
N ARG A 22 -15.67 -4.79 -5.61
CA ARG A 22 -15.11 -3.92 -6.67
C ARG A 22 -15.56 -2.47 -6.56
N GLU A 23 -16.80 -2.23 -6.11
CA GLU A 23 -17.32 -0.87 -5.89
C GLU A 23 -16.59 -0.18 -4.72
N VAL A 24 -16.34 -0.92 -3.64
CA VAL A 24 -15.55 -0.44 -2.50
C VAL A 24 -14.12 -0.15 -2.93
N LEU A 25 -13.48 -1.07 -3.66
CA LEU A 25 -12.12 -0.90 -4.16
C LEU A 25 -12.02 0.31 -5.09
N LYS A 26 -12.97 0.51 -6.02
CA LYS A 26 -13.03 1.70 -6.88
C LYS A 26 -13.08 3.01 -6.09
N ARG A 27 -13.88 3.06 -5.01
CA ARG A 27 -14.00 4.26 -4.17
C ARG A 27 -12.77 4.55 -3.33
N ILE A 28 -12.07 3.49 -2.88
CA ILE A 28 -10.82 3.62 -2.14
C ILE A 28 -9.72 4.04 -3.11
N THR A 29 -9.54 3.33 -4.22
CA THR A 29 -8.51 3.68 -5.21
C THR A 29 -8.75 5.06 -5.80
N SER A 30 -9.99 5.49 -6.05
CA SER A 30 -10.27 6.85 -6.55
C SER A 30 -9.88 7.95 -5.56
N ARG A 31 -10.12 7.79 -4.25
CA ARG A 31 -9.81 8.85 -3.27
C ARG A 31 -8.34 8.94 -2.91
N TRP A 32 -7.65 7.80 -2.85
CA TRP A 32 -6.27 7.76 -2.38
C TRP A 32 -5.24 7.70 -3.53
N SER A 33 -5.64 7.35 -4.76
CA SER A 33 -4.72 7.25 -5.91
C SER A 33 -3.99 8.56 -6.20
N VAL A 34 -4.69 9.70 -6.19
CA VAL A 34 -4.05 10.99 -6.45
C VAL A 34 -3.03 11.32 -5.36
N LEU A 35 -3.37 11.08 -4.09
CA LEU A 35 -2.46 11.30 -2.96
C LEU A 35 -1.23 10.38 -3.06
N LEU A 36 -1.41 9.11 -3.43
CA LEU A 36 -0.32 8.15 -3.61
C LEU A 36 0.59 8.54 -4.78
N LEU A 37 0.02 8.95 -5.91
CA LEU A 37 0.80 9.42 -7.05
C LEU A 37 1.57 10.70 -6.72
N MET A 38 0.99 11.62 -5.95
CA MET A 38 1.70 12.81 -5.46
C MET A 38 2.83 12.44 -4.51
N ALA A 39 2.60 11.54 -3.56
CA ALA A 39 3.64 11.07 -2.64
C ALA A 39 4.81 10.41 -3.39
N LEU A 40 4.52 9.52 -4.34
CA LEU A 40 5.54 8.89 -5.19
C LEU A 40 6.33 9.91 -5.99
N ARG A 41 5.66 10.94 -6.52
CA ARG A 41 6.33 12.02 -7.24
C ARG A 41 7.28 12.82 -6.35
N TYR A 42 6.86 13.18 -5.13
CA TYR A 42 7.74 13.88 -4.19
C TYR A 42 8.94 13.01 -3.79
N MET A 43 8.72 11.72 -3.55
CA MET A 43 9.81 10.79 -3.23
C MET A 43 10.79 10.58 -4.41
N GLU A 44 10.31 10.69 -5.65
CA GLU A 44 11.15 10.70 -6.85
C GLU A 44 11.95 12.01 -6.97
N GLU A 45 11.32 13.16 -6.75
CA GLU A 45 11.95 14.49 -6.78
C GLU A 45 13.01 14.66 -5.66
N ASP A 46 12.76 14.10 -4.47
CA ASP A 46 13.69 14.10 -3.33
C ASP A 46 14.81 13.05 -3.49
N GLY A 47 14.71 12.15 -4.47
CA GLY A 47 15.73 11.13 -4.76
C GLY A 47 15.68 9.90 -3.86
N PHE A 48 14.61 9.65 -3.12
CA PHE A 48 14.42 8.43 -2.33
C PHE A 48 14.01 7.23 -3.21
N ILE A 49 13.31 7.51 -4.32
CA ILE A 49 12.78 6.49 -5.22
C ILE A 49 13.22 6.79 -6.66
N GLU A 50 13.55 5.75 -7.43
CA GLU A 50 13.70 5.81 -8.88
C GLU A 50 12.49 5.20 -9.58
N ARG A 51 12.07 5.82 -10.69
CA ARG A 51 10.94 5.38 -11.51
C ARG A 51 11.43 4.76 -12.81
N ILE A 52 11.04 3.52 -13.09
CA ILE A 52 11.42 2.78 -14.30
C ILE A 52 10.16 2.53 -15.15
N ALA A 53 10.14 3.07 -16.37
CA ALA A 53 9.06 2.84 -17.32
C ALA A 53 9.42 1.70 -18.28
N TYR A 54 8.59 0.65 -18.31
CA TYR A 54 8.74 -0.47 -19.22
C TYR A 54 7.77 -0.33 -20.39
N GLU A 55 8.32 -0.20 -21.59
CA GLU A 55 7.57 -0.14 -22.85
C GLU A 55 7.27 -1.53 -23.41
N VAL A 56 6.91 -2.47 -22.53
CA VAL A 56 6.47 -3.83 -22.90
C VAL A 56 4.95 -3.88 -23.02
N VAL A 57 4.37 -4.98 -23.52
CA VAL A 57 2.91 -5.17 -23.54
C VAL A 57 2.51 -6.08 -22.37
N PRO A 58 1.69 -5.61 -21.41
CA PRO A 58 1.15 -4.25 -21.24
C PRO A 58 2.19 -3.27 -20.65
N PRO A 59 2.14 -1.97 -21.05
CA PRO A 59 3.11 -0.98 -20.56
C PRO A 59 2.85 -0.70 -19.09
N HIS A 60 3.92 -0.64 -18.31
CA HIS A 60 3.84 -0.43 -16.86
C HIS A 60 5.05 0.31 -16.32
N VAL A 61 4.92 0.75 -15.07
CA VAL A 61 5.95 1.51 -14.36
C VAL A 61 6.23 0.77 -13.06
N GLU A 62 7.52 0.60 -12.75
CA GLU A 62 7.96 0.14 -11.45
C GLU A 62 8.69 1.27 -10.71
N TYR A 63 8.64 1.21 -9.39
CA TYR A 63 9.34 2.12 -8.50
C TYR A 63 10.32 1.30 -7.66
N ARG A 64 11.55 1.80 -7.49
CA ARG A 64 12.57 1.16 -6.65
C ARG A 64 13.17 2.18 -5.69
N LEU A 65 13.60 1.73 -4.52
CA LEU A 65 14.34 2.58 -3.60
C LEU A 65 15.74 2.85 -4.15
N THR A 66 16.20 4.09 -4.00
CA THR A 66 17.61 4.44 -4.24
C THR A 66 18.45 4.07 -3.02
N ALA A 67 19.77 4.28 -3.09
CA ALA A 67 20.65 4.16 -1.91
C ALA A 67 20.16 5.04 -0.74
N LEU A 68 19.80 6.30 -1.01
CA LEU A 68 19.25 7.21 -0.01
C LEU A 68 17.88 6.71 0.51
N GLY A 69 17.06 6.13 -0.37
CA GLY A 69 15.81 5.48 -0.01
C GLY A 69 15.98 4.36 1.02
N HIS A 70 17.00 3.51 0.84
CA HIS A 70 17.32 2.44 1.79
C HIS A 70 17.88 2.95 3.12
N GLU A 71 18.60 4.07 3.14
CA GLU A 71 19.05 4.70 4.39
C GLU A 71 17.87 5.19 5.24
N VAL A 72 16.88 5.85 4.61
CA VAL A 72 15.70 6.38 5.32
C VAL A 72 14.71 5.27 5.67
N GLU A 73 14.61 4.21 4.87
CA GLU A 73 13.75 3.05 5.10
C GLU A 73 13.93 2.48 6.52
N GLY A 74 15.17 2.29 6.98
CA GLY A 74 15.44 1.80 8.32
C GLY A 74 14.89 2.70 9.44
N GLN A 75 14.92 4.02 9.24
CA GLN A 75 14.37 4.98 10.21
C GLN A 75 12.84 4.95 10.22
N VAL A 76 12.23 4.87 9.03
CA VAL A 76 10.78 4.81 8.87
C VAL A 76 10.23 3.52 9.48
N ILE A 77 10.86 2.38 9.20
CA ILE A 77 10.49 1.09 9.80
C ILE A 77 10.63 1.15 11.32
N GLY A 78 11.76 1.65 11.84
CA GLY A 78 11.95 1.77 13.28
C GLY A 78 10.89 2.64 13.97
N LEU A 79 10.49 3.73 13.32
CA LEU A 79 9.38 4.57 13.80
C LEU A 79 8.05 3.83 13.74
N ALA A 80 7.76 3.12 12.64
CA ALA A 80 6.54 2.33 12.49
C ALA A 80 6.43 1.25 13.57
N ASP A 81 7.50 0.46 13.77
CA ASP A 81 7.58 -0.58 14.81
C ASP A 81 7.34 0.00 16.20
N TRP A 82 7.93 1.16 16.49
CA TRP A 82 7.71 1.85 17.75
C TRP A 82 6.27 2.33 17.89
N LEU A 83 5.67 2.91 16.85
CA LEU A 83 4.29 3.39 16.84
C LEU A 83 3.32 2.24 17.06
N GLU A 84 3.49 1.12 16.38
CA GLU A 84 2.67 -0.08 16.55
C GLU A 84 2.76 -0.62 17.98
N SER A 85 3.97 -0.69 18.54
CA SER A 85 4.20 -1.11 19.92
C SER A 85 3.55 -0.17 20.95
N ASN A 86 3.45 1.13 20.63
CA ASN A 86 2.95 2.17 21.53
C ASN A 86 1.52 2.65 21.20
N VAL A 87 0.87 2.07 20.19
CA VAL A 87 -0.44 2.53 19.70
C VAL A 87 -1.48 2.60 20.82
N HIS A 88 -1.44 1.62 21.72
CA HIS A 88 -2.33 1.54 22.88
C HIS A 88 -2.14 2.69 23.87
N ARG A 89 -0.92 3.22 24.00
CA ARG A 89 -0.60 4.37 24.86
C ARG A 89 -1.05 5.67 24.21
N ILE A 90 -0.87 5.78 22.89
CA ILE A 90 -1.25 6.96 22.11
C ILE A 90 -2.77 7.15 22.12
N ILE A 91 -3.53 6.08 21.88
CA ILE A 91 -5.01 6.13 21.88
C ILE A 91 -5.56 6.52 23.26
N LYS A 92 -4.88 6.13 24.34
CA LYS A 92 -5.27 6.45 25.72
C LYS A 92 -4.75 7.80 26.20
N ALA A 93 -3.81 8.42 25.49
CA ALA A 93 -3.27 9.71 25.88
C ALA A 93 -4.42 10.74 25.86
N PRO A 94 -4.57 11.55 26.93
CA PRO A 94 -5.56 12.59 26.92
C PRO A 94 -5.26 13.54 25.76
N GLN A 95 -6.24 13.75 24.89
CA GLN A 95 -6.15 14.76 23.86
C GLN A 95 -6.21 16.11 24.57
N THR A 96 -5.05 16.71 24.82
CA THR A 96 -4.97 18.10 25.27
C THR A 96 -5.52 18.97 24.14
N ALA A 97 -6.77 19.42 24.33
CA ALA A 97 -7.39 20.50 23.58
C ALA A 97 -6.89 21.85 24.08
#